data_AF-A0A7C9A112-F1
#
_entry.id   AF-A0A7C9A112-F1
#
_cell.length_a   1.000
_cell.length_b   1.000
_cell.length_c   1.000
_cell.angle_alpha   90.00
_cell.angle_beta   90.00
_cell.angle_gamma   90.00
#
_symmetry.space_group_name_H-M   'P 1'
#
loop_
_entity.id
_entity.type
_entity.pdbx_description
1 polymer ?
#
loop_
_entity_poly.entity_id
_entity_poly.type
_entity_poly.pdbx_seq_one_letter_code
_entity_poly.pdbx_strand_id
1 'polypeptide(L)'
;KLFCQLLPSIQIPILNSIPLFHHYHRTTTTTTRSPDHSQTSSTFRPMMESTNQSHVVAIPHPGRGHINPLLNLCETMAQKNPNNLKITVIVTEEWLGLLRRSSSEESPTPPNMRFATIPNVLRDCGSLGFFETVMTKMAQPVEQLFDQLEPPVRLILADTFLFWAIEIGNRRNIPVASFWAMSASTFSLLYHLDFVLERSLNVPAQLPDEHRIDYIPGISPIRIADLPYDLSYEYKSKLSELQLLQGMPVIEKTHCLLFRTIPELEEHAIDVLKSKLPIPSFIVGPCIPLSSLGDIHDQASYMAWLDSQPQKSVLYVSFGSFAS
;
A
#
# COMPACT_ATOMS: atom_id res chain seq x y z
N LYS A 1 10.11 6.22 13.61
CA LYS A 1 9.45 7.10 14.61
C LYS A 1 8.11 7.63 14.13
N LEU A 2 8.03 8.42 13.04
CA LEU A 2 6.75 8.92 12.49
C LEU A 2 5.78 7.78 12.10
N PHE A 3 6.26 6.74 11.43
CA PHE A 3 5.43 5.59 11.08
C PHE A 3 4.94 4.81 12.31
N CYS A 4 5.80 4.60 13.31
CA CYS A 4 5.43 4.02 14.61
C CYS A 4 4.44 4.89 15.41
N GLN A 5 4.37 6.19 15.15
CA GLN A 5 3.37 7.11 15.73
C GLN A 5 2.03 7.05 15.00
N LEU A 6 2.02 6.72 13.71
CA LEU A 6 0.80 6.54 12.90
C LEU A 6 0.22 5.12 13.01
N LEU A 7 1.05 4.12 13.36
CA LEU A 7 0.65 2.73 13.53
C LEU A 7 -0.49 2.49 14.54
N PRO A 8 -0.51 3.13 15.73
CA PRO A 8 -1.65 3.05 16.65
C PRO A 8 -2.95 3.55 16.04
N SER A 9 -2.87 4.55 15.14
CA SER A 9 -4.02 5.07 14.40
C SER A 9 -4.45 4.13 13.26
N ILE A 10 -3.58 3.25 12.78
CA ILE A 10 -3.90 2.28 11.72
C ILE A 10 -4.54 1.00 12.32
N GLN A 11 -4.42 0.75 13.62
CA GLN A 11 -4.97 -0.46 14.25
C GLN A 11 -6.39 -0.30 14.83
N ILE A 12 -7.24 -1.24 14.43
CA ILE A 12 -8.42 -1.75 15.13
C ILE A 12 -7.89 -2.57 16.35
N PRO A 13 -8.54 -2.57 17.53
CA PRO A 13 -7.88 -2.66 18.83
C PRO A 13 -7.35 -4.06 19.18
N ILE A 14 -6.07 -4.37 18.93
CA ILE A 14 -5.46 -5.64 19.42
C ILE A 14 -4.04 -5.49 20.04
N LEU A 15 -3.41 -4.31 20.08
CA LEU A 15 -2.02 -4.20 20.60
C LEU A 15 -1.86 -3.35 21.86
N ASN A 16 -2.62 -3.68 22.90
CA ASN A 16 -2.41 -3.15 24.26
C ASN A 16 -1.50 -4.04 25.14
N SER A 17 -0.67 -4.91 24.58
CA SER A 17 0.11 -5.84 25.40
C SER A 17 1.46 -6.25 24.81
N ILE A 18 2.37 -5.31 24.54
CA ILE A 18 3.83 -5.62 24.48
C ILE A 18 4.64 -4.45 25.09
N PRO A 19 5.58 -4.69 26.03
CA PRO A 19 6.38 -3.64 26.66
C PRO A 19 7.44 -3.08 25.71
N LEU A 20 7.53 -1.75 25.59
CA LEU A 20 8.57 -1.06 24.83
C LEU A 20 9.93 -1.15 25.55
N PHE A 21 10.96 -1.58 24.81
CA PHE A 21 12.36 -1.62 25.22
C PHE A 21 12.86 -0.25 25.71
N HIS A 22 13.25 -0.17 26.98
CA HIS A 22 14.19 0.83 27.49
C HIS A 22 15.62 0.25 27.48
N HIS A 23 16.59 1.14 27.27
CA HIS A 23 18.04 1.00 27.49
C HIS A 23 18.89 0.37 26.38
N TYR A 24 19.48 1.24 25.55
CA TYR A 24 20.88 1.13 25.16
C TYR A 24 21.55 2.51 25.22
N HIS A 25 22.03 2.85 26.42
CA HIS A 25 23.22 3.68 26.64
C HIS A 25 23.59 3.53 28.12
N ARG A 26 24.54 2.64 28.40
CA ARG A 26 25.30 2.65 29.65
C ARG A 26 26.77 2.71 29.30
N THR A 27 27.23 3.92 29.01
CA THR A 27 28.64 4.28 29.16
C THR A 27 28.99 4.16 30.64
N THR A 28 30.05 3.42 30.91
CA THR A 28 30.72 3.32 32.21
C THR A 28 31.21 4.70 32.65
N THR A 29 30.76 5.17 33.81
CA THR A 29 31.44 6.23 34.57
C THR A 29 31.54 5.86 36.03
N THR A 30 32.77 5.55 36.42
CA THR A 30 33.26 5.52 37.79
C THR A 30 33.21 6.95 38.35
N THR A 31 32.68 7.09 39.56
CA THR A 31 32.50 8.35 40.29
C THR A 31 33.81 8.86 40.88
N THR A 32 34.17 10.12 40.68
CA THR A 32 34.82 10.97 41.70
C THR A 32 34.71 12.47 41.38
N ARG A 33 34.07 13.20 42.33
CA ARG A 33 34.27 14.59 42.82
C ARG A 33 34.40 15.80 41.86
N SER A 34 33.54 16.78 42.13
CA SER A 34 33.55 18.24 41.81
C SER A 34 34.74 19.01 42.43
N PRO A 35 34.89 20.35 42.30
CA PRO A 35 34.10 21.37 41.56
C PRO A 35 34.93 22.41 40.74
N ASP A 36 34.33 23.22 39.85
CA ASP A 36 34.41 24.71 39.91
C ASP A 36 33.59 25.47 38.83
N HIS A 37 33.35 26.75 39.12
CA HIS A 37 32.53 27.78 38.46
C HIS A 37 32.72 28.07 36.96
N SER A 38 31.64 28.46 36.25
CA SER A 38 31.53 29.76 35.55
C SER A 38 30.15 29.94 34.87
N GLN A 39 29.64 31.18 34.93
CA GLN A 39 28.40 31.65 34.31
C GLN A 39 28.58 31.85 32.79
N THR A 40 27.60 31.44 31.99
CA THR A 40 27.28 32.14 30.73
C THR A 40 25.77 32.12 30.47
N SER A 41 25.25 33.34 30.29
CA SER A 41 23.91 33.67 29.80
C SER A 41 23.76 33.17 28.35
N SER A 42 22.70 32.41 28.06
CA SER A 42 22.20 32.27 26.70
C SER A 42 20.69 32.52 26.69
N THR A 43 20.31 33.57 25.98
CA THR A 43 18.97 33.98 25.62
C THR A 43 18.17 32.82 25.02
N PHE A 44 17.11 32.40 25.72
CA PHE A 44 16.06 31.55 25.16
C PHE A 44 15.37 32.33 24.04
N ARG A 45 15.65 31.97 22.78
CA ARG A 45 14.73 32.27 21.68
C ARG A 45 13.54 31.32 21.80
N PRO A 46 12.28 31.80 21.77
CA PRO A 46 11.15 30.90 21.66
C PRO A 46 11.29 30.13 20.34
N MET A 47 11.42 28.82 20.44
CA MET A 47 11.32 27.94 19.29
C MET A 47 9.90 28.14 18.74
N MET A 48 9.78 28.69 17.53
CA MET A 48 8.49 28.77 16.84
C MET A 48 7.88 27.38 16.87
N GLU A 49 6.66 27.26 17.41
CA GLU A 49 5.85 26.07 17.28
C GLU A 49 5.65 25.82 15.78
N SER A 50 6.47 24.94 15.20
CA SER A 50 6.17 24.39 13.88
C SER A 50 4.88 23.60 14.04
N THR A 51 3.83 24.01 13.34
CA THR A 51 2.59 23.25 13.25
C THR A 51 2.94 21.81 12.88
N ASN A 52 2.73 20.89 13.82
CA ASN A 52 3.28 19.53 13.84
C ASN A 52 2.53 18.58 12.87
N GLN A 53 1.96 19.14 11.80
CA GLN A 53 1.10 18.44 10.85
C GLN A 53 1.95 17.61 9.89
N SER A 54 1.81 16.28 9.97
CA SER A 54 2.50 15.36 9.08
C SER A 54 1.78 15.25 7.75
N HIS A 55 2.50 15.41 6.64
CA HIS A 55 1.93 15.26 5.30
C HIS A 55 2.27 13.89 4.71
N VAL A 56 1.24 13.11 4.43
CA VAL A 56 1.31 11.84 3.72
C VAL A 56 0.88 12.04 2.27
N VAL A 57 1.66 11.55 1.33
CA VAL A 57 1.25 11.44 -0.07
C VAL A 57 0.92 9.99 -0.37
N ALA A 58 -0.32 9.73 -0.79
CA ALA A 58 -0.78 8.41 -1.20
C ALA A 58 -0.79 8.30 -2.73
N ILE A 59 -0.23 7.21 -3.26
CA ILE A 59 -0.07 7.00 -4.70
C ILE A 59 -0.59 5.60 -5.05
N PRO A 60 -1.87 5.44 -5.44
CA PRO A 60 -2.42 4.15 -5.86
C PRO A 60 -1.97 3.78 -7.27
N HIS A 61 -1.86 2.48 -7.55
CA HIS A 61 -1.82 1.98 -8.93
C HIS A 61 -3.18 2.28 -9.60
N PRO A 62 -3.23 2.75 -10.86
CA PRO A 62 -4.46 3.24 -11.49
C PRO A 62 -5.43 2.12 -11.87
N GLY A 63 -6.13 1.56 -10.90
CA GLY A 63 -7.19 0.58 -11.09
C GLY A 63 -8.10 0.53 -9.86
N ARG A 64 -9.41 0.31 -10.03
CA ARG A 64 -10.35 0.40 -8.88
C ARG A 64 -9.98 -0.55 -7.73
N GLY A 65 -9.51 -1.75 -8.07
CA GLY A 65 -9.06 -2.75 -7.09
C GLY A 65 -7.87 -2.29 -6.23
N HIS A 66 -7.11 -1.29 -6.69
CA HIS A 66 -5.96 -0.70 -5.99
C HIS A 66 -6.32 0.64 -5.35
N ILE A 67 -7.00 1.52 -6.10
CA ILE A 67 -7.42 2.84 -5.66
C ILE A 67 -8.37 2.75 -4.46
N ASN A 68 -9.46 1.99 -4.58
CA ASN A 68 -10.50 1.96 -3.54
C ASN A 68 -9.95 1.55 -2.17
N PRO A 69 -9.22 0.43 -2.01
CA PRO A 69 -8.71 0.08 -0.69
C PRO A 69 -7.67 1.06 -0.16
N LEU A 70 -6.84 1.66 -1.01
CA LEU A 70 -5.90 2.68 -0.55
C LEU A 70 -6.62 3.96 -0.10
N LEU A 71 -7.69 4.36 -0.80
CA LEU A 71 -8.55 5.48 -0.39
C LEU A 71 -9.23 5.20 0.95
N ASN A 72 -9.80 4.01 1.16
CA ASN A 72 -10.41 3.65 2.44
C ASN A 72 -9.40 3.70 3.61
N LEU A 73 -8.16 3.25 3.37
CA LEU A 73 -7.09 3.39 4.35
C LEU A 73 -6.77 4.87 4.63
N CYS A 74 -6.66 5.69 3.58
CA CYS A 74 -6.42 7.13 3.71
C CYS A 74 -7.54 7.82 4.49
N GLU A 75 -8.80 7.54 4.18
CA GLU A 75 -9.96 8.10 4.87
C GLU A 75 -9.96 7.73 6.35
N THR A 76 -9.71 6.46 6.66
CA THR A 76 -9.60 5.98 8.05
C THR A 76 -8.47 6.71 8.80
N MET A 77 -7.30 6.85 8.17
CA MET A 77 -6.17 7.58 8.74
C MET A 77 -6.49 9.06 8.95
N ALA A 78 -7.15 9.69 8.00
CA ALA A 78 -7.55 11.09 8.03
C ALA A 78 -8.56 11.35 9.17
N GLN A 79 -9.60 10.53 9.27
CA GLN A 79 -10.64 10.61 10.30
C GLN A 79 -10.08 10.41 11.72
N LYS A 80 -9.12 9.50 11.90
CA LYS A 80 -8.50 9.26 13.20
C LYS A 80 -7.48 10.34 13.61
N ASN A 81 -7.00 11.16 12.67
CA ASN A 81 -5.96 12.16 12.93
C ASN A 81 -6.30 13.53 12.30
N PRO A 82 -7.47 14.11 12.57
CA PRO A 82 -8.00 15.26 11.82
C PRO A 82 -7.11 16.52 11.90
N ASN A 83 -6.41 16.71 13.02
CA ASN A 83 -5.61 17.92 13.27
C ASN A 83 -4.12 17.76 12.96
N ASN A 84 -3.60 16.52 12.91
CA ASN A 84 -2.17 16.23 12.88
C ASN A 84 -1.70 15.57 11.59
N LEU A 85 -2.63 15.16 10.72
CA LEU A 85 -2.34 14.47 9.49
C LEU A 85 -2.98 15.20 8.33
N LYS A 86 -2.19 15.51 7.31
CA LYS A 86 -2.67 15.91 5.98
C LYS A 86 -2.41 14.77 5.02
N ILE A 87 -3.38 14.43 4.19
CA ILE A 87 -3.23 13.40 3.15
C ILE A 87 -3.48 14.04 1.78
N THR A 88 -2.54 13.86 0.86
CA THR A 88 -2.74 14.16 -0.56
C THR A 88 -2.71 12.86 -1.34
N VAL A 89 -3.81 12.51 -2.01
CA VAL A 89 -3.86 11.36 -2.92
C VAL A 89 -3.55 11.85 -4.33
N ILE A 90 -2.51 11.28 -4.95
CA ILE A 90 -2.14 11.61 -6.33
C ILE A 90 -2.78 10.59 -7.28
N VAL A 91 -3.61 11.07 -8.20
CA VAL A 91 -4.26 10.26 -9.24
C VAL A 91 -4.10 10.94 -10.61
N THR A 92 -4.47 10.28 -11.70
CA THR A 92 -4.57 10.98 -13.00
C THR A 92 -5.81 11.88 -13.03
N GLU A 93 -5.82 12.89 -13.90
CA GLU A 93 -7.00 13.75 -14.12
C GLU A 93 -8.27 12.95 -14.45
N GLU A 94 -8.14 11.88 -15.23
CA GLU A 94 -9.26 10.98 -15.55
C GLU A 94 -9.75 10.21 -14.33
N TRP A 95 -8.84 9.69 -13.50
CA TRP A 95 -9.20 9.02 -12.26
C TRP A 95 -9.89 9.96 -11.29
N LEU A 96 -9.48 11.23 -11.21
CA LEU A 96 -10.21 12.22 -10.42
C LEU A 96 -11.66 12.40 -10.94
N GLY A 97 -11.85 12.44 -12.25
CA GLY A 97 -13.19 12.48 -12.86
C GLY A 97 -14.03 11.23 -12.61
N LEU A 98 -13.41 10.04 -12.53
CA LEU A 98 -14.07 8.80 -12.14
C LEU A 98 -14.50 8.82 -10.67
N LEU A 99 -13.59 9.23 -9.78
CA LEU A 99 -13.84 9.28 -8.33
C LEU A 99 -14.95 10.28 -7.98
N ARG A 100 -14.96 11.45 -8.61
CA ARG A 100 -16.01 12.47 -8.44
C ARG A 100 -17.39 12.01 -8.92
N ARG A 101 -17.45 11.12 -9.91
CA ARG A 101 -18.72 10.54 -10.37
C ARG A 101 -19.24 9.44 -9.45
N SER A 102 -18.35 8.78 -8.72
CA SER A 102 -18.71 7.73 -7.76
C SER A 102 -18.95 8.24 -6.35
N SER A 103 -18.54 9.47 -6.01
CA SER A 103 -18.79 10.07 -4.71
C SER A 103 -20.24 10.54 -4.61
N SER A 104 -20.98 10.04 -3.61
CA SER A 104 -22.26 10.64 -3.21
C SER A 104 -22.02 11.92 -2.41
N GLU A 105 -22.96 12.86 -2.45
CA GLU A 105 -22.90 14.08 -1.62
C GLU A 105 -22.89 13.75 -0.10
N GLU A 106 -23.37 12.56 0.27
CA GLU A 106 -23.53 12.09 1.65
C GLU A 106 -22.24 11.53 2.27
N SER A 107 -21.20 11.27 1.47
CA SER A 107 -19.90 10.77 1.95
C SER A 107 -18.74 11.72 1.59
N PRO A 108 -18.70 12.93 2.18
CA PRO A 108 -17.70 13.92 1.83
C PRO A 108 -16.28 13.45 2.22
N THR A 109 -15.31 13.72 1.34
CA THR A 109 -13.88 13.50 1.63
C THR A 109 -13.49 14.23 2.93
N PRO A 110 -12.73 13.59 3.85
CA PRO A 110 -12.29 14.24 5.08
C PRO A 110 -11.59 15.58 4.82
N PRO A 111 -11.76 16.62 5.66
CA PRO A 111 -11.25 17.97 5.40
C PRO A 111 -9.71 18.05 5.34
N ASN A 112 -9.03 17.11 5.98
CA ASN A 112 -7.58 16.96 5.98
C ASN A 112 -7.06 16.02 4.87
N MET A 113 -7.92 15.59 3.95
CA MET A 113 -7.60 14.78 2.79
C MET A 113 -7.96 15.54 1.51
N ARG A 114 -7.08 15.49 0.51
CA ARG A 114 -7.30 16.13 -0.79
C ARG A 114 -6.76 15.28 -1.92
N PHE A 115 -7.20 15.58 -3.13
CA PHE A 115 -6.65 15.02 -4.36
C PHE A 115 -5.69 16.01 -5.01
N ALA A 116 -4.64 15.49 -5.62
CA ALA A 116 -3.81 16.20 -6.59
C ALA A 116 -3.70 15.33 -7.86
N THR A 117 -3.49 15.97 -9.00
CA THR A 117 -3.57 15.29 -10.29
C THR A 117 -2.29 15.40 -11.09
N ILE A 118 -2.00 14.32 -11.82
CA ILE A 118 -1.06 14.34 -12.94
C ILE A 118 -1.82 14.25 -14.27
N PRO A 119 -1.22 14.69 -15.39
CA PRO A 119 -1.82 14.55 -16.71
C PRO A 119 -2.22 13.10 -17.01
N ASN A 120 -3.27 12.94 -17.81
CA ASN A 120 -3.67 11.59 -18.21
C ASN A 120 -2.70 10.99 -19.25
N VAL A 121 -1.80 10.14 -18.76
CA VAL A 121 -0.82 9.42 -19.58
C VAL A 121 -1.29 8.03 -20.06
N LEU A 122 -2.53 7.63 -19.71
CA LEU A 122 -3.04 6.27 -19.86
C LEU A 122 -4.11 6.10 -20.96
N ARG A 123 -4.50 7.16 -21.69
CA ARG A 123 -5.61 7.06 -22.68
C ARG A 123 -5.31 6.15 -23.87
N ASP A 124 -4.06 6.14 -24.32
CA ASP A 124 -3.67 5.47 -25.56
C ASP A 124 -2.94 4.15 -25.30
N CYS A 125 -2.88 3.69 -24.05
CA CYS A 125 -2.31 2.38 -23.75
C CYS A 125 -3.39 1.31 -23.91
N GLY A 126 -3.20 0.40 -24.88
CA GLY A 126 -3.97 -0.85 -24.92
C GLY A 126 -3.78 -1.66 -23.64
N SER A 127 -4.63 -2.66 -23.39
CA SER A 127 -4.60 -3.47 -22.15
C SER A 127 -3.22 -4.07 -21.84
N LEU A 128 -2.50 -4.53 -22.87
CA LEU A 128 -1.14 -5.09 -22.76
C LEU A 128 -0.07 -4.03 -22.42
N GLY A 129 -0.28 -2.77 -22.84
CA GLY A 129 0.64 -1.66 -22.58
C GLY A 129 0.31 -0.86 -21.33
N PHE A 130 -0.78 -1.20 -20.61
CA PHE A 130 -1.25 -0.43 -19.47
C PHE A 130 -0.22 -0.40 -18.34
N PHE A 131 0.20 -1.57 -17.87
CA PHE A 131 1.20 -1.69 -16.80
C PHE A 131 2.52 -1.00 -17.18
N GLU A 132 3.01 -1.23 -18.41
CA GLU A 132 4.22 -0.59 -18.91
C GLU A 132 4.09 0.94 -18.91
N THR A 133 2.95 1.47 -19.34
CA THR A 133 2.69 2.91 -19.38
C THR A 133 2.65 3.51 -17.98
N VAL A 134 2.05 2.82 -17.01
CA VAL A 134 2.07 3.20 -15.59
C VAL A 134 3.51 3.27 -15.08
N MET A 135 4.34 2.27 -15.41
CA MET A 135 5.71 2.19 -14.94
C MET A 135 6.66 3.20 -15.60
N THR A 136 6.37 3.62 -16.83
CA THR A 136 7.27 4.48 -17.62
C THR A 136 6.83 5.95 -17.70
N LYS A 137 5.53 6.24 -17.65
CA LYS A 137 5.00 7.60 -17.90
C LYS A 137 4.46 8.32 -16.66
N MET A 138 4.10 7.62 -15.59
CA MET A 138 3.55 8.28 -14.39
C MET A 138 4.63 8.82 -13.45
N ALA A 139 5.82 8.21 -13.41
CA ALA A 139 6.84 8.54 -12.42
C ALA A 139 7.28 10.01 -12.46
N GLN A 140 7.61 10.53 -13.65
CA GLN A 140 8.11 11.90 -13.80
C GLN A 140 7.07 12.97 -13.41
N PRO A 141 5.82 12.95 -13.93
CA PRO A 141 4.80 13.91 -13.49
C PRO A 141 4.52 13.87 -11.99
N VAL A 142 4.54 12.67 -11.39
CA VAL A 142 4.37 12.53 -9.93
C VAL A 142 5.55 13.16 -9.21
N GLU A 143 6.79 12.88 -9.60
CA GLU A 143 7.98 13.45 -8.97
C GLU A 143 8.00 14.99 -9.05
N GLN A 144 7.57 15.57 -10.17
CA GLN A 144 7.45 17.03 -10.34
C GLN A 144 6.36 17.65 -9.45
N LEU A 145 5.30 16.89 -9.14
CA LEU A 145 4.22 17.37 -8.30
C LEU A 145 4.67 17.51 -6.84
N PHE A 146 5.61 16.69 -6.35
CA PHE A 146 6.13 16.76 -4.97
C PHE A 146 6.67 18.15 -4.61
N ASP A 147 7.29 18.84 -5.58
CA ASP A 147 7.89 20.17 -5.37
C ASP A 147 6.83 21.28 -5.21
N GLN A 148 5.56 20.98 -5.51
CA GLN A 148 4.43 21.90 -5.42
C GLN A 148 3.53 21.60 -4.20
N LEU A 149 3.85 20.56 -3.44
CA LEU A 149 3.02 20.10 -2.33
C LEU A 149 3.40 20.77 -1.02
N GLU A 150 2.43 21.45 -0.42
CA GLU A 150 2.55 22.04 0.92
C GLU A 150 1.58 21.38 1.93
N PRO A 151 2.00 21.11 3.18
CA PRO A 151 3.37 21.24 3.70
C PRO A 151 4.32 20.18 3.12
N PRO A 152 5.63 20.22 3.39
CA PRO A 152 6.56 19.22 2.85
C PRO A 152 6.16 17.78 3.18
N VAL A 153 6.28 16.89 2.20
CA VAL A 153 5.90 15.47 2.31
C VAL A 153 6.81 14.76 3.30
N ARG A 154 6.23 14.05 4.28
CA ARG A 154 6.96 13.31 5.32
C ARG A 154 6.88 11.79 5.19
N LEU A 155 5.95 11.29 4.39
CA LEU A 155 5.76 9.86 4.12
C LEU A 155 5.09 9.69 2.75
N ILE A 156 5.59 8.74 1.97
CA ILE A 156 4.93 8.24 0.78
C ILE A 156 4.23 6.92 1.16
N LEU A 157 2.94 6.83 0.89
CA LEU A 157 2.15 5.62 0.96
C LEU A 157 1.84 5.19 -0.48
N ALA A 158 2.67 4.30 -1.03
CA ALA A 158 2.59 3.93 -2.44
C ALA A 158 2.05 2.51 -2.60
N ASP A 159 1.24 2.28 -3.63
CA ASP A 159 0.93 0.93 -4.07
C ASP A 159 2.21 0.17 -4.43
N THR A 160 2.27 -1.11 -4.06
CA THR A 160 3.46 -1.95 -4.21
C THR A 160 3.91 -2.08 -5.65
N PHE A 161 2.99 -2.08 -6.63
CA PHE A 161 3.37 -2.18 -8.04
C PHE A 161 4.11 -0.94 -8.56
N LEU A 162 4.01 0.20 -7.87
CA LEU A 162 4.66 1.44 -8.28
C LEU A 162 6.10 1.49 -7.75
N PHE A 163 6.95 0.59 -8.25
CA PHE A 163 8.35 0.48 -7.81
C PHE A 163 9.11 1.82 -7.91
N TRP A 164 8.80 2.62 -8.94
CA TRP A 164 9.37 3.96 -9.12
C TRP A 164 9.05 4.92 -7.96
N ALA A 165 7.92 4.75 -7.25
CA ALA A 165 7.57 5.59 -6.10
C ALA A 165 8.48 5.32 -4.90
N ILE A 166 8.94 4.07 -4.76
CA ILE A 166 9.95 3.68 -3.77
C ILE A 166 11.27 4.39 -4.08
N GLU A 167 11.66 4.42 -5.34
CA GLU A 167 12.89 5.10 -5.77
C GLU A 167 12.81 6.62 -5.60
N ILE A 168 11.67 7.26 -5.91
CA ILE A 168 11.43 8.68 -5.63
C ILE A 168 11.63 8.97 -4.15
N GLY A 169 11.02 8.17 -3.27
CA GLY A 169 11.16 8.32 -1.82
C GLY A 169 12.61 8.22 -1.37
N ASN A 170 13.34 7.22 -1.87
CA ASN A 170 14.75 7.04 -1.54
C ASN A 170 15.63 8.21 -2.04
N ARG A 171 15.43 8.69 -3.28
CA ARG A 171 16.17 9.84 -3.83
C ARG A 171 15.90 11.13 -3.04
N ARG A 172 14.66 11.33 -2.61
CA ARG A 172 14.22 12.52 -1.87
C ARG A 172 14.40 12.39 -0.35
N ASN A 173 14.93 11.26 0.13
CA ASN A 173 15.04 10.95 1.56
C ASN A 173 13.70 11.05 2.31
N ILE A 174 12.61 10.61 1.65
CA ILE A 174 11.26 10.54 2.21
C ILE A 174 10.95 9.06 2.48
N PRO A 175 10.53 8.69 3.71
CA PRO A 175 10.10 7.34 4.01
C PRO A 175 8.99 6.84 3.10
N VAL A 176 9.03 5.54 2.76
CA VAL A 176 8.02 4.90 1.91
C VAL A 176 7.39 3.72 2.64
N ALA A 177 6.07 3.74 2.79
CA ALA A 177 5.26 2.59 3.16
C ALA A 177 4.65 2.00 1.89
N SER A 178 4.94 0.72 1.63
CA SER A 178 4.42 -0.01 0.49
C SER A 178 3.08 -0.63 0.84
N PHE A 179 2.05 -0.40 0.03
CA PHE A 179 0.70 -0.91 0.24
C PHE A 179 0.41 -2.04 -0.74
N TRP A 180 0.17 -3.24 -0.22
CA TRP A 180 -0.21 -4.41 -1.00
C TRP A 180 -1.72 -4.57 -0.99
N ALA A 181 -2.34 -4.28 -2.14
CA ALA A 181 -3.80 -4.24 -2.28
C ALA A 181 -4.46 -5.63 -2.48
N MET A 182 -3.66 -6.67 -2.74
CA MET A 182 -4.10 -8.04 -3.00
C MET A 182 -3.88 -8.93 -1.77
N SER A 183 -4.06 -10.25 -1.91
CA SER A 183 -3.89 -11.22 -0.83
C SER A 183 -2.41 -11.42 -0.47
N ALA A 184 -2.11 -11.72 0.80
CA ALA A 184 -0.75 -12.05 1.23
C ALA A 184 -0.20 -13.27 0.47
N SER A 185 -1.07 -14.21 0.12
CA SER A 185 -0.72 -15.38 -0.69
C SER A 185 -0.21 -14.99 -2.09
N THR A 186 -0.87 -14.05 -2.77
CA THR A 186 -0.39 -13.55 -4.08
C THR A 186 0.93 -12.79 -3.93
N PHE A 187 1.13 -12.06 -2.84
CA PHE A 187 2.43 -11.42 -2.59
C PHE A 187 3.55 -12.45 -2.52
N SER A 188 3.37 -13.52 -1.72
CA SER A 188 4.40 -14.56 -1.59
C SER A 188 4.74 -15.21 -2.93
N LEU A 189 3.72 -15.45 -3.75
CA LEU A 189 3.88 -16.01 -5.09
C LEU A 189 4.71 -15.10 -6.02
N LEU A 190 4.51 -13.79 -5.97
CA LEU A 190 5.26 -12.84 -6.79
C LEU A 190 6.66 -12.56 -6.24
N TYR A 191 6.80 -12.50 -4.93
CA TYR A 191 8.08 -12.26 -4.26
C TYR A 191 9.07 -13.42 -4.48
N HIS A 192 8.56 -14.65 -4.66
CA HIS A 192 9.36 -15.84 -4.96
C HIS A 192 9.37 -16.24 -6.44
N LEU A 193 8.91 -15.35 -7.33
CA LEU A 193 8.79 -15.63 -8.77
C LEU A 193 10.13 -15.98 -9.41
N ASP A 194 11.20 -15.26 -9.08
CA ASP A 194 12.55 -15.51 -9.59
C ASP A 194 13.03 -16.95 -9.29
N PHE A 195 12.83 -17.39 -8.05
CA PHE A 195 13.13 -18.74 -7.60
C PHE A 195 12.26 -19.79 -8.28
N VAL A 196 10.97 -19.50 -8.49
CA VAL A 196 10.05 -20.38 -9.23
C VAL A 196 10.53 -20.56 -10.67
N LEU A 197 10.92 -19.48 -11.35
CA LEU A 197 11.42 -19.51 -12.72
C LEU A 197 12.77 -20.24 -12.84
N GLU A 198 13.71 -20.02 -11.91
CA GLU A 198 14.99 -20.74 -11.92
C GLU A 198 14.78 -22.24 -11.80
N ARG A 199 13.84 -22.68 -10.96
CA ARG A 199 13.50 -24.09 -10.81
C ARG A 199 12.75 -24.65 -12.01
N SER A 200 11.85 -23.89 -12.62
CA SER A 200 11.07 -24.36 -13.79
C SER A 200 11.93 -24.50 -15.06
N LEU A 201 12.99 -23.69 -15.21
CA LEU A 201 13.95 -23.79 -16.33
C LEU A 201 14.75 -25.10 -16.35
N ASN A 202 14.82 -25.81 -15.21
CA ASN A 202 15.49 -27.10 -15.08
C ASN A 202 14.54 -28.30 -15.34
N VAL A 203 13.31 -28.04 -15.77
CA VAL A 203 12.27 -29.04 -16.00
C VAL A 203 11.96 -29.10 -17.51
N PRO A 204 11.61 -30.28 -18.09
CA PRO A 204 11.33 -30.40 -19.52
C PRO A 204 10.31 -29.38 -20.02
N ALA A 205 10.46 -28.96 -21.28
CA ALA A 205 9.67 -27.89 -21.89
C ALA A 205 8.17 -28.12 -21.65
N GLN A 206 7.57 -27.20 -20.88
CA GLN A 206 6.18 -27.21 -20.43
C GLN A 206 5.87 -28.26 -19.38
N LEU A 207 5.90 -27.84 -18.12
CA LEU A 207 5.27 -28.57 -17.03
C LEU A 207 3.75 -28.67 -17.32
N PRO A 208 3.11 -29.82 -17.07
CA PRO A 208 1.66 -29.96 -17.22
C PRO A 208 0.90 -28.97 -16.33
N ASP A 209 -0.26 -28.49 -16.78
CA ASP A 209 -1.15 -27.59 -16.03
C ASP A 209 -1.48 -28.11 -14.61
N GLU A 210 -1.62 -29.43 -14.46
CA GLU A 210 -1.91 -30.11 -13.19
C GLU A 210 -0.68 -30.26 -12.29
N HIS A 211 0.51 -29.96 -12.78
CA HIS A 211 1.72 -29.94 -11.95
C HIS A 211 1.56 -28.89 -10.85
N ARG A 212 1.99 -29.24 -9.64
CA ARG A 212 1.86 -28.38 -8.47
C ARG A 212 3.22 -27.90 -8.00
N ILE A 213 3.29 -26.61 -7.72
CA ILE A 213 4.41 -25.98 -7.04
C ILE A 213 4.09 -26.00 -5.55
N ASP A 214 4.88 -26.73 -4.77
CA ASP A 214 4.72 -26.94 -3.33
C ASP A 214 5.82 -26.28 -2.48
N TYR A 215 6.74 -25.56 -3.12
CA TYR A 215 7.93 -24.99 -2.49
C TYR A 215 7.87 -23.47 -2.30
N ILE A 216 6.72 -22.83 -2.55
CA ILE A 216 6.54 -21.39 -2.29
C ILE A 216 6.19 -21.19 -0.82
N PRO A 217 6.99 -20.45 -0.05
CA PRO A 217 6.74 -20.21 1.37
C PRO A 217 5.35 -19.58 1.64
N GLY A 218 4.64 -20.07 2.66
CA GLY A 218 3.44 -19.42 3.18
C GLY A 218 2.16 -19.65 2.36
N ILE A 219 2.21 -20.42 1.28
CA ILE A 219 1.01 -20.78 0.50
C ILE A 219 0.89 -22.30 0.33
N SER A 220 -0.33 -22.77 0.17
CA SER A 220 -0.61 -24.17 -0.18
C SER A 220 -0.10 -24.50 -1.60
N PRO A 221 0.16 -25.79 -1.91
CA PRO A 221 0.59 -26.18 -3.24
C PRO A 221 -0.37 -25.67 -4.32
N ILE A 222 0.17 -24.95 -5.30
CA ILE A 222 -0.59 -24.29 -6.37
C ILE A 222 -0.34 -24.97 -7.71
N ARG A 223 -1.38 -25.15 -8.51
CA ARG A 223 -1.23 -25.67 -9.87
C ARG A 223 -0.60 -24.63 -10.77
N ILE A 224 0.08 -25.06 -11.81
CA ILE A 224 0.61 -24.14 -12.83
C ILE A 224 -0.52 -23.37 -13.51
N ALA A 225 -1.65 -24.04 -13.81
CA ALA A 225 -2.82 -23.39 -14.39
C ALA A 225 -3.46 -22.32 -13.48
N ASP A 226 -3.20 -22.35 -12.17
CA ASP A 226 -3.75 -21.40 -11.20
C ASP A 226 -2.79 -20.21 -10.96
N LEU A 227 -1.63 -20.19 -11.60
CA LEU A 227 -0.68 -19.08 -11.47
C LEU A 227 -1.23 -17.81 -12.17
N PRO A 228 -1.03 -16.62 -11.59
CA PRO A 228 -1.45 -15.36 -12.21
C PRO A 228 -0.50 -14.92 -13.34
N TYR A 229 0.41 -15.80 -13.77
CA TYR A 229 1.42 -15.56 -14.79
C TYR A 229 1.78 -16.87 -15.51
N ASP A 230 2.26 -16.74 -16.73
CA ASP A 230 2.76 -17.87 -17.53
C ASP A 230 4.19 -18.26 -17.08
N LEU A 231 4.52 -19.55 -17.06
CA LEU A 231 5.87 -20.04 -16.79
C LEU A 231 6.68 -20.32 -18.07
N SER A 232 6.09 -20.11 -19.25
CA SER A 232 6.72 -20.36 -20.53
C SER A 232 7.95 -19.48 -20.77
N TYR A 233 8.87 -19.89 -21.65
CA TYR A 233 10.05 -19.09 -21.99
C TYR A 233 9.69 -17.70 -22.58
N GLU A 234 8.51 -17.58 -23.21
CA GLU A 234 7.96 -16.30 -23.67
C GLU A 234 7.66 -15.33 -22.51
N TYR A 235 7.56 -15.81 -21.27
CA TYR A 235 7.38 -14.99 -20.07
C TYR A 235 8.53 -14.00 -19.83
N LYS A 236 9.76 -14.34 -20.21
CA LYS A 236 10.88 -13.40 -20.10
C LYS A 236 10.85 -12.32 -21.19
N SER A 237 9.98 -12.45 -22.19
CA SER A 237 9.93 -11.54 -23.34
C SER A 237 8.87 -10.44 -23.20
N LYS A 238 7.90 -10.55 -22.28
CA LYS A 238 6.93 -9.48 -22.06
C LYS A 238 7.47 -8.48 -21.05
N LEU A 239 7.48 -7.21 -21.46
CA LEU A 239 8.06 -6.10 -20.69
C LEU A 239 7.44 -5.95 -19.28
N SER A 240 6.14 -6.19 -19.11
CA SER A 240 5.46 -6.13 -17.80
C SER A 240 5.97 -7.18 -16.81
N GLU A 241 6.32 -8.37 -17.31
CA GLU A 241 6.79 -9.50 -16.51
C GLU A 241 8.25 -9.27 -16.07
N LEU A 242 9.08 -8.72 -16.95
CA LEU A 242 10.42 -8.23 -16.61
C LEU A 242 10.40 -7.12 -15.56
N GLN A 243 9.48 -6.17 -15.68
CA GLN A 243 9.31 -5.10 -14.70
C GLN A 243 8.94 -5.63 -13.31
N LEU A 244 8.13 -6.70 -13.24
CA LEU A 244 7.78 -7.35 -11.99
C LEU A 244 8.98 -8.04 -11.34
N LEU A 245 9.76 -8.80 -12.12
CA LEU A 245 10.99 -9.45 -11.68
C LEU A 245 12.03 -8.46 -11.17
N GLN A 246 12.19 -7.33 -11.87
CA GLN A 246 13.14 -6.27 -11.47
C GLN A 246 12.62 -5.44 -10.29
N GLY A 247 11.30 -5.32 -10.15
CA GLY A 247 10.65 -4.47 -9.17
C GLY A 247 10.46 -5.09 -7.79
N MET A 248 10.18 -6.39 -7.71
CA MET A 248 9.95 -7.08 -6.43
C MET A 248 11.10 -6.90 -5.41
N PRO A 249 12.39 -7.05 -5.80
CA PRO A 249 13.50 -6.77 -4.89
C PRO A 249 13.57 -5.31 -4.39
N VAL A 250 12.97 -4.35 -5.10
CA VAL A 250 12.95 -2.94 -4.69
C VAL A 250 12.08 -2.72 -3.45
N ILE A 251 11.11 -3.60 -3.20
CA ILE A 251 10.20 -3.52 -2.04
C ILE A 251 10.98 -3.58 -0.72
N GLU A 252 12.07 -4.33 -0.66
CA GLU A 252 12.94 -4.43 0.53
C GLU A 252 13.63 -3.10 0.89
N LYS A 253 13.64 -2.12 -0.03
CA LYS A 253 14.17 -0.78 0.21
C LYS A 253 13.11 0.18 0.80
N THR A 254 11.91 -0.32 1.09
CA THR A 254 10.86 0.46 1.74
C THR A 254 11.04 0.47 3.26
N HIS A 255 10.36 1.37 3.94
CA HIS A 255 10.40 1.42 5.41
C HIS A 255 9.48 0.39 6.05
N CYS A 256 8.44 -0.03 5.33
CA CYS A 256 7.53 -1.10 5.75
C CYS A 256 6.62 -1.54 4.59
N LEU A 257 6.04 -2.73 4.75
CA LEU A 257 5.01 -3.28 3.90
C LEU A 257 3.68 -3.36 4.65
N LEU A 258 2.59 -3.01 3.98
CA LEU A 258 1.22 -3.02 4.50
C LEU A 258 0.38 -4.01 3.72
N PHE A 259 -0.08 -5.08 4.38
CA PHE A 259 -0.97 -6.07 3.80
C PHE A 259 -2.43 -5.71 4.06
N ARG A 260 -3.21 -5.54 2.98
CA ARG A 260 -4.66 -5.36 3.03
C ARG A 260 -5.37 -6.71 3.20
N THR A 261 -5.21 -7.32 4.37
CA THR A 261 -5.83 -8.60 4.73
C THR A 261 -6.30 -8.58 6.19
N ILE A 262 -6.87 -9.68 6.67
CA ILE A 262 -7.17 -9.90 8.09
C ILE A 262 -6.46 -11.18 8.55
N PRO A 263 -5.95 -11.24 9.79
CA PRO A 263 -5.24 -12.43 10.30
C PRO A 263 -6.04 -13.72 10.11
N GLU A 264 -7.34 -13.69 10.40
CA GLU A 264 -8.24 -14.85 10.33
C GLU A 264 -8.33 -15.48 8.93
N LEU A 265 -7.96 -14.74 7.87
CA LEU A 265 -8.00 -15.22 6.50
C LEU A 265 -6.64 -15.77 6.02
N GLU A 266 -5.53 -15.15 6.41
CA GLU A 266 -4.21 -15.42 5.81
C GLU A 266 -3.05 -15.49 6.83
N GLU A 267 -3.33 -15.83 8.10
CA GLU A 267 -2.35 -15.89 9.20
C GLU A 267 -1.03 -16.57 8.79
N HIS A 268 -1.12 -17.78 8.24
CA HIS A 268 0.05 -18.56 7.85
C HIS A 268 0.93 -17.85 6.80
N ALA A 269 0.31 -17.30 5.74
CA ALA A 269 1.03 -16.58 4.69
C ALA A 269 1.74 -15.35 5.26
N ILE A 270 1.04 -14.59 6.12
CA ILE A 270 1.56 -13.37 6.72
C ILE A 270 2.73 -13.66 7.65
N ASP A 271 2.63 -14.70 8.50
CA ASP A 271 3.68 -15.05 9.45
C ASP A 271 4.94 -15.52 8.73
N VAL A 272 4.79 -16.33 7.68
CA VAL A 272 5.92 -16.74 6.85
C VAL A 272 6.55 -15.52 6.18
N LEU A 273 5.75 -14.63 5.58
CA LEU A 273 6.27 -13.41 4.94
C LEU A 273 6.99 -12.49 5.93
N LYS A 274 6.42 -12.26 7.12
CA LYS A 274 7.07 -11.48 8.19
C LYS A 274 8.41 -12.08 8.63
N SER A 275 8.54 -13.40 8.60
CA SER A 275 9.80 -14.08 8.95
C SER A 275 10.86 -14.02 7.84
N LYS A 276 10.43 -13.83 6.59
CA LYS A 276 11.30 -13.84 5.40
C LYS A 276 11.73 -12.45 4.97
N LEU A 277 10.82 -11.48 5.04
CA LEU A 277 11.08 -10.12 4.59
C LEU A 277 12.02 -9.39 5.56
N PRO A 278 13.03 -8.66 5.04
CA PRO A 278 13.95 -7.90 5.89
C PRO A 278 13.34 -6.60 6.44
N ILE A 279 12.10 -6.30 6.07
CA ILE A 279 11.39 -5.06 6.41
C ILE A 279 10.19 -5.32 7.34
N PRO A 280 9.86 -4.37 8.22
CA PRO A 280 8.65 -4.45 9.03
C PRO A 280 7.39 -4.60 8.15
N SER A 281 6.53 -5.55 8.50
CA SER A 281 5.30 -5.83 7.77
C SER A 281 4.08 -5.77 8.69
N PHE A 282 3.03 -5.07 8.27
CA PHE A 282 1.84 -4.81 9.08
C PHE A 282 0.56 -5.18 8.33
N ILE A 283 -0.47 -5.55 9.09
CA ILE A 283 -1.81 -5.81 8.56
C ILE A 283 -2.67 -4.57 8.77
N VAL A 284 -3.33 -4.10 7.71
CA VAL A 284 -4.13 -2.86 7.72
C VAL A 284 -5.56 -3.07 7.24
N GLY A 285 -5.97 -4.32 6.99
CA GLY A 285 -7.30 -4.65 6.50
C GLY A 285 -8.36 -4.83 7.61
N PRO A 286 -9.65 -4.90 7.23
CA PRO A 286 -10.14 -4.77 5.86
C PRO A 286 -10.23 -3.28 5.43
N CYS A 287 -9.56 -2.90 4.34
CA CYS A 287 -9.67 -1.54 3.78
C CYS A 287 -10.89 -1.43 2.86
N ILE A 288 -12.08 -1.57 3.45
CA ILE A 288 -13.39 -1.40 2.79
C ILE A 288 -14.07 -0.16 3.38
N PRO A 289 -15.00 0.49 2.66
CA PRO A 289 -15.70 1.64 3.22
C PRO A 289 -16.67 1.15 4.29
N LEU A 290 -16.27 1.30 5.56
CA LEU A 290 -17.05 0.88 6.73
C LEU A 290 -18.21 1.84 7.02
N SER A 291 -18.03 3.13 6.70
CA SER A 291 -19.05 4.18 6.85
C SER A 291 -20.24 4.01 5.90
N SER A 292 -20.08 3.32 4.77
CA SER A 292 -21.15 3.05 3.81
C SER A 292 -21.91 1.75 4.08
N LEU A 293 -21.56 0.96 5.11
CA LEU A 293 -22.29 -0.26 5.46
C LEU A 293 -23.61 0.03 6.22
N GLY A 294 -23.75 1.24 6.77
CA GLY A 294 -24.93 1.65 7.55
C GLY A 294 -26.01 2.38 6.74
N ASP A 295 -25.62 3.15 5.72
CA ASP A 295 -26.53 4.05 4.99
C ASP A 295 -26.35 3.93 3.47
N ILE A 296 -26.60 2.75 2.91
CA ILE A 296 -26.93 2.65 1.48
C ILE A 296 -28.42 3.02 1.36
N HIS A 297 -28.73 4.30 1.61
CA HIS A 297 -30.08 4.84 1.47
C HIS A 297 -30.35 5.39 0.07
N ASP A 298 -29.49 5.06 -0.90
CA ASP A 298 -29.82 5.27 -2.29
C ASP A 298 -30.86 4.22 -2.66
N GLN A 299 -32.09 4.67 -2.93
CA GLN A 299 -33.24 3.86 -3.35
C GLN A 299 -32.99 3.26 -4.74
N ALA A 300 -31.91 2.52 -4.88
CA ALA A 300 -31.61 1.83 -6.10
C ALA A 300 -32.69 0.78 -6.30
N SER A 301 -33.34 0.82 -7.47
CA SER A 301 -34.45 -0.06 -7.84
C SER A 301 -34.14 -1.55 -7.65
N TYR A 302 -32.86 -1.93 -7.65
CA TYR A 302 -32.43 -3.29 -7.39
C TYR A 302 -32.51 -3.71 -5.91
N MET A 303 -32.41 -2.79 -4.94
CA MET A 303 -32.54 -3.13 -3.51
C MET A 303 -33.98 -3.57 -3.19
N ALA A 304 -34.98 -2.83 -3.66
CA ALA A 304 -36.38 -3.23 -3.55
C ALA A 304 -36.67 -4.56 -4.28
N TRP A 305 -35.99 -4.80 -5.41
CA TRP A 305 -36.08 -6.10 -6.09
C TRP A 305 -35.46 -7.21 -5.24
N LEU A 306 -34.27 -7.01 -4.64
CA LEU A 306 -33.62 -7.96 -3.74
C LEU A 306 -34.50 -8.29 -2.51
N ASP A 307 -35.11 -7.27 -1.91
CA ASP A 307 -36.01 -7.42 -0.74
C ASP A 307 -37.25 -8.28 -1.06
N SER A 308 -37.66 -8.32 -2.33
CA SER A 308 -38.78 -9.16 -2.79
C SER A 308 -38.41 -10.62 -3.09
N GLN A 309 -37.12 -10.97 -3.06
CA GLN A 309 -36.67 -12.34 -3.33
C GLN A 309 -36.60 -13.18 -2.04
N PRO A 310 -36.80 -14.51 -2.11
CA PRO A 310 -36.54 -15.40 -0.99
C PRO A 310 -35.11 -15.30 -0.46
N GLN A 311 -34.92 -15.57 0.84
CA GLN A 311 -33.60 -15.55 1.44
C GLN A 311 -32.65 -16.53 0.75
N LYS A 312 -31.45 -16.08 0.39
CA LYS A 312 -30.39 -16.88 -0.28
C LYS A 312 -30.78 -17.42 -1.67
N SER A 313 -31.72 -16.79 -2.39
CA SER A 313 -32.13 -17.24 -3.73
C SER A 313 -31.48 -16.51 -4.90
N VAL A 314 -30.81 -15.38 -4.66
CA VAL A 314 -30.24 -14.53 -5.71
C VAL A 314 -28.78 -14.86 -5.95
N LEU A 315 -28.40 -15.05 -7.21
CA LEU A 315 -27.02 -15.15 -7.65
C LEU A 315 -26.50 -13.78 -8.10
N TYR A 316 -25.50 -13.25 -7.40
CA TYR A 316 -24.77 -12.06 -7.85
C TYR A 316 -23.63 -12.46 -8.79
N VAL A 317 -23.57 -11.81 -9.96
CA VAL A 317 -22.52 -12.04 -10.96
C VAL A 317 -21.83 -10.71 -11.24
N SER A 318 -20.51 -10.68 -11.05
CA SER A 318 -19.66 -9.53 -11.36
C SER A 318 -18.26 -10.02 -11.70
N PHE A 319 -17.73 -9.52 -12.82
CA PHE A 319 -16.38 -9.84 -13.30
C PHE A 319 -15.35 -8.77 -12.88
N GLY A 320 -15.72 -7.91 -11.93
CA GLY A 320 -14.90 -6.81 -11.47
C GLY A 320 -14.82 -5.64 -12.47
N SER A 321 -14.10 -4.60 -12.07
CA SER A 321 -14.12 -3.31 -12.78
C SER A 321 -13.24 -3.23 -14.03
N PHE A 322 -12.38 -4.22 -14.25
CA PHE A 322 -11.49 -4.23 -15.41
C PHE A 322 -12.19 -4.86 -16.63
N ALA A 323 -13.13 -5.77 -16.38
CA ALA A 323 -13.96 -6.40 -17.40
C ALA A 323 -15.25 -5.61 -17.70
N SER A 324 -15.45 -4.47 -17.02
CA SER A 324 -16.66 -3.61 -17.11
C SER A 324 -16.36 -2.26 -17.73
#